data_AF-A0A6V8ERQ2-F1
#
_entry.id   AF-A0A6V8ERQ2-F1
#
_cell.length_a   1.000
_cell.length_b   1.000
_cell.length_c   1.000
_cell.angle_alpha   90.00
_cell.angle_beta   90.00
_cell.angle_gamma   90.00
#
_symmetry.space_group_name_H-M   'P 1'
#
loop_
_entity.id
_entity.type
_entity.pdbx_description
1 polymer ?
#
loop_
_entity_poly.entity_id
_entity_poly.type
_entity_poly.pdbx_seq_one_letter_code
_entity_poly.pdbx_strand_id
1 'polypeptide(L)'
;SLSNHGFAVELARVQDAIRTIIMETAYRSEQEQNALSSKPGSWSEREAIRMFEQMRPQLRERIPEIVAGRRGNLVQARMEFEEEARTLGLDLRSPAVSGRLHALFDLHLEISEAEELQDPSAARRNRMLRILYHGAVHLPDDVRRTIERLEGNLPSFESLVETVLESSEGEFSEAQQSLIIRFLESKGYLVNTSELRPRVLACAGIVGTELGYLTPNQIPRLAPGILVSDEHVDAIVAELKSLAATFKPKQVEEEEPEMQLAESVADASDRVGGVRGQIDRVDALLSRLRLQDGQ
;
A
#
# COMPACT_ATOMS: atom_id res chain seq x y z
N SER A 1 45.60 25.31 24.86
CA SER A 1 44.40 25.81 25.55
C SER A 1 43.55 26.61 24.57
N LEU A 2 42.25 26.78 24.85
CA LEU A 2 41.35 27.60 24.02
C LEU A 2 41.75 29.08 24.03
N SER A 3 42.42 29.56 25.10
CA SER A 3 43.00 30.91 25.16
C SER A 3 44.09 31.15 24.09
N ASN A 4 44.89 30.13 23.76
CA ASN A 4 45.93 30.22 22.72
C ASN A 4 45.36 30.24 21.29
N HIS A 5 44.06 29.97 21.13
CA HIS A 5 43.36 29.99 19.84
C HIS A 5 42.48 31.24 19.68
N GLY A 6 42.69 32.26 20.52
CA GLY A 6 42.00 33.55 20.40
C GLY A 6 40.61 33.62 21.04
N PHE A 7 40.17 32.58 21.75
CA PHE A 7 38.92 32.65 22.51
C PHE A 7 39.12 33.46 23.79
N ALA A 8 38.25 34.45 24.02
CA ALA A 8 38.27 35.26 25.24
C ALA A 8 37.62 34.50 26.41
N VAL A 9 38.34 33.47 26.89
CA VAL A 9 37.87 32.53 27.93
C VAL A 9 37.68 33.21 29.30
N GLU A 10 38.14 34.44 29.48
CA GLU A 10 37.92 35.25 30.69
C GLU A 10 36.48 35.80 30.82
N LEU A 11 35.73 35.86 29.71
CA LEU A 11 34.35 36.33 29.71
C LEU A 11 33.40 35.20 30.09
N ALA A 12 32.61 35.38 31.15
CA ALA A 12 31.64 34.39 31.63
C ALA A 12 30.70 33.87 30.53
N ARG A 13 30.23 34.75 29.64
CA ARG A 13 29.37 34.35 28.50
C ARG A 13 30.05 33.34 27.54
N VAL A 14 31.37 33.46 27.37
CA VAL A 14 32.15 32.60 26.47
C VAL A 14 32.34 31.24 27.13
N GLN A 15 32.56 31.21 28.44
CA GLN A 15 32.62 29.97 29.22
C GLN A 15 31.28 29.22 29.19
N ASP A 16 30.16 29.94 29.34
CA ASP A 16 28.81 29.35 29.27
C ASP A 16 28.49 28.80 27.87
N ALA A 17 28.86 29.52 26.81
CA ALA A 17 28.72 29.04 25.44
C ALA A 17 29.56 27.78 25.19
N ILE A 18 30.82 27.76 25.64
CA ILE A 18 31.69 26.57 25.54
C ILE A 18 31.10 25.40 26.32
N ARG A 19 30.60 25.62 27.55
CA ARG A 19 29.96 24.58 28.36
C ARG A 19 28.71 24.01 27.68
N THR A 20 27.91 24.87 27.06
CA THR A 20 26.71 24.47 26.32
C THR A 20 27.08 23.60 25.13
N ILE A 21 28.09 23.99 24.35
CA ILE A 21 28.57 23.21 23.20
C ILE A 21 29.15 21.87 23.66
N ILE A 22 29.90 21.83 24.77
CA ILE A 22 30.43 20.59 25.34
C ILE A 22 29.30 19.67 25.80
N MET A 23 28.28 20.19 26.48
CA MET A 23 27.09 19.41 26.86
C MET A 23 26.33 18.89 25.64
N GLU A 24 26.14 19.71 24.60
CA GLU A 24 25.44 19.32 23.38
C GLU A 24 26.21 18.24 22.61
N THR A 25 27.53 18.37 22.51
CA THR A 25 28.39 17.36 21.87
C THR A 25 28.47 16.08 22.68
N ALA A 26 28.54 16.16 24.01
CA ALA A 26 28.48 14.98 24.88
C ALA A 26 27.13 14.26 24.72
N TYR A 27 26.02 15.01 24.71
CA TYR A 27 24.69 14.46 24.51
C TYR A 27 24.54 13.79 23.14
N ARG A 28 25.03 14.41 22.06
CA ARG A 28 25.06 13.79 20.72
C ARG A 28 25.92 12.54 20.69
N SER A 29 27.10 12.56 21.32
CA SER A 29 27.97 11.39 21.41
C SER A 29 27.31 10.24 22.18
N GLU A 30 26.56 10.53 23.24
CA GLU A 30 25.80 9.53 24.00
C GLU A 30 24.65 8.97 23.17
N GLN A 31 23.93 9.81 22.42
CA GLN A 31 22.90 9.35 21.48
C GLN A 31 23.49 8.49 20.35
N GLU A 32 24.64 8.87 19.80
CA GLU A 32 25.36 8.07 18.80
C GLU A 32 25.83 6.73 19.38
N GLN A 33 26.31 6.72 20.62
CA GLN A 33 26.74 5.51 21.31
C GLN A 33 25.55 4.57 21.61
N ASN A 34 24.41 5.13 22.02
CA ASN A 34 23.15 4.39 22.19
C ASN A 34 22.62 3.87 20.85
N ALA A 35 22.72 4.65 19.77
CA ALA A 35 22.38 4.20 18.43
C ALA A 35 23.32 3.07 17.94
N LEU A 36 24.60 3.11 18.30
CA LEU A 36 25.58 2.05 17.99
C LEU A 36 25.38 0.78 18.84
N SER A 37 24.81 0.88 20.05
CA SER A 37 24.42 -0.26 20.89
C SER A 37 23.22 -1.07 20.36
N SER A 38 22.62 -0.63 19.23
CA SER A 38 21.64 -1.41 18.48
C SER A 38 22.23 -2.65 17.77
N LYS A 39 23.57 -2.79 17.75
CA LYS A 39 24.23 -4.02 17.32
C LYS A 39 24.17 -5.06 18.46
N PRO A 40 23.74 -6.31 18.20
CA PRO A 40 23.57 -7.32 19.24
C PRO A 40 24.90 -7.53 19.98
N GLY A 41 24.90 -7.18 21.28
CA GLY A 41 26.10 -6.98 22.07
C GLY A 41 26.72 -8.29 22.57
N SER A 42 25.92 -9.35 22.66
CA SER A 42 26.34 -10.65 23.19
C SER A 42 26.25 -11.78 22.14
N TRP A 43 27.06 -12.82 22.31
CA TRP A 43 26.92 -14.06 21.50
C TRP A 43 25.54 -14.71 21.73
N SER A 44 25.03 -14.67 22.96
CA SER A 44 23.71 -15.16 23.32
C SER A 44 22.57 -14.43 22.62
N GLU A 45 22.64 -13.10 22.48
CA GLU A 45 21.63 -12.34 21.72
C GLU A 45 21.69 -12.68 20.23
N ARG A 46 22.89 -12.83 19.67
CA ARG A 46 23.06 -13.22 18.26
C ARG A 46 22.44 -14.59 18.00
N GLU A 47 22.63 -15.53 18.92
CA GLU A 47 22.05 -16.87 18.81
C GLU A 47 20.52 -16.85 18.99
N ALA A 48 20.01 -16.09 19.96
CA ALA A 48 18.57 -15.91 20.14
C ALA A 48 17.89 -15.28 18.91
N ILE A 49 18.56 -14.31 18.28
CA ILE A 49 18.10 -13.72 17.02
C ILE A 49 18.10 -14.77 15.90
N ARG A 50 19.16 -15.57 15.75
CA ARG A 50 19.18 -16.64 14.73
C ARG A 50 18.04 -17.63 14.91
N MET A 51 17.78 -18.03 16.15
CA MET A 51 16.63 -18.88 16.48
C MET A 51 15.31 -18.22 16.08
N PHE A 52 15.15 -16.93 16.38
CA PHE A 52 13.97 -16.17 15.94
C PHE A 52 13.83 -16.15 14.41
N GLU A 53 14.90 -15.87 13.66
CA GLU A 53 14.87 -15.87 12.19
C GLU A 53 14.51 -17.26 11.64
N GLN A 54 14.98 -18.34 12.28
CA GLN A 54 14.65 -19.71 11.90
C GLN A 54 13.17 -20.03 12.13
N MET A 55 12.57 -19.55 13.21
CA MET A 55 11.17 -19.81 13.56
C MET A 55 10.19 -18.80 12.95
N ARG A 56 10.67 -17.66 12.44
CA ARG A 56 9.85 -16.59 11.84
C ARG A 56 8.84 -17.11 10.79
N PRO A 57 9.20 -18.01 9.84
CA PRO A 57 8.24 -18.48 8.83
C PRO A 57 7.04 -19.18 9.46
N GLN A 58 7.29 -20.05 10.45
CA GLN A 58 6.22 -20.77 11.16
C GLN A 58 5.34 -19.80 11.94
N LEU A 59 5.94 -18.84 12.66
CA LEU A 59 5.19 -17.81 13.36
C LEU A 59 4.30 -17.01 12.41
N ARG A 60 4.84 -16.58 11.26
CA ARG A 60 4.09 -15.83 10.25
C ARG A 60 2.85 -16.58 9.75
N GLU A 61 2.97 -17.89 9.51
CA GLU A 61 1.85 -18.73 9.04
C GLU A 61 0.73 -18.85 10.08
N ARG A 62 1.03 -18.75 11.37
CA ARG A 62 0.04 -18.87 12.45
C ARG A 62 -0.76 -17.59 12.71
N ILE A 63 -0.25 -16.41 12.32
CA ILE A 63 -0.88 -15.11 12.62
C ILE A 63 -2.33 -15.03 12.09
N PRO A 64 -2.63 -15.37 10.82
CA PRO A 64 -4.00 -15.27 10.29
C PRO A 64 -5.02 -16.09 11.10
N GLU A 65 -4.65 -17.31 11.48
CA GLU A 65 -5.52 -18.19 12.26
C GLU A 65 -5.79 -17.65 13.67
N ILE A 66 -4.75 -17.11 14.33
CA ILE A 66 -4.86 -16.51 15.66
C ILE A 66 -5.76 -15.27 15.63
N VAL A 67 -5.57 -14.40 14.63
CA VAL A 67 -6.36 -13.17 14.47
C VAL A 67 -7.82 -13.51 14.17
N ALA A 68 -8.08 -14.44 13.23
CA ALA A 68 -9.43 -14.87 12.88
C ALA A 68 -10.17 -15.54 14.06
N GLY A 69 -9.46 -16.33 14.87
CA GLY A 69 -10.01 -17.03 16.04
C GLY A 69 -10.50 -16.11 17.17
N ARG A 70 -10.04 -14.85 17.21
CA ARG A 70 -10.29 -13.92 18.32
C ARG A 70 -11.28 -12.79 18.00
N ARG A 71 -11.97 -12.83 16.85
CA ARG A 71 -13.12 -11.96 16.49
C ARG A 71 -12.90 -10.46 16.83
N GLY A 72 -11.73 -9.93 16.49
CA GLY A 72 -11.40 -8.50 16.72
C GLY A 72 -10.79 -8.17 18.08
N ASN A 73 -10.58 -9.14 18.99
CA ASN A 73 -9.81 -8.92 20.21
C ASN A 73 -8.30 -9.08 19.95
N LEU A 74 -7.67 -7.99 19.51
CA LEU A 74 -6.23 -7.96 19.17
C LEU A 74 -5.32 -8.24 20.37
N VAL A 75 -5.71 -7.83 21.58
CA VAL A 75 -4.92 -8.07 22.80
C VAL A 75 -4.83 -9.57 23.07
N GLN A 76 -5.95 -10.28 22.97
CA GLN A 76 -5.97 -11.72 23.18
C GLN A 76 -5.25 -12.49 22.07
N ALA A 77 -5.38 -12.03 20.82
CA ALA A 77 -4.62 -12.57 19.69
C ALA A 77 -3.09 -12.41 19.90
N ARG A 78 -2.65 -11.25 20.41
CA ARG A 78 -1.24 -11.00 20.70
C ARG A 78 -0.71 -11.90 21.83
N MET A 79 -1.49 -12.09 22.89
CA MET A 79 -1.12 -13.00 24.00
C MET A 79 -0.96 -14.45 23.51
N GLU A 80 -1.84 -14.90 22.62
CA GLU A 80 -1.75 -16.24 22.03
C GLU A 80 -0.55 -16.38 21.10
N PHE A 81 -0.23 -15.33 20.33
CA PHE A 81 0.96 -15.31 19.49
C PHE A 81 2.27 -15.34 20.31
N GLU A 82 2.31 -14.65 21.45
CA GLU A 82 3.44 -14.75 22.39
C GLU A 82 3.59 -16.17 22.97
N GLU A 83 2.47 -16.82 23.29
CA GLU A 83 2.51 -18.18 23.83
C GLU A 83 2.98 -19.20 22.78
N GLU A 84 2.58 -19.01 21.51
CA GLU A 84 3.11 -19.80 20.39
C GLU A 84 4.62 -19.63 20.26
N ALA A 85 5.11 -18.39 20.34
CA ALA A 85 6.54 -18.10 20.30
C ALA A 85 7.33 -18.74 21.45
N ARG A 86 6.76 -18.77 22.67
CA ARG A 86 7.34 -19.50 23.82
C ARG A 86 7.38 -21.00 23.58
N THR A 87 6.33 -21.56 22.98
CA THR A 87 6.24 -22.98 22.66
C THR A 87 7.31 -23.40 21.63
N LEU A 88 7.66 -22.50 20.72
CA LEU A 88 8.75 -22.67 19.75
C LEU A 88 10.15 -22.44 20.36
N GLY A 89 10.26 -22.23 21.67
CA GLY A 89 11.52 -22.10 22.38
C GLY A 89 12.18 -20.72 22.28
N LEU A 90 11.43 -19.69 21.87
CA LEU A 90 11.93 -18.32 21.81
C LEU A 90 11.95 -17.68 23.20
N ASP A 91 13.09 -17.09 23.58
CA ASP A 91 13.21 -16.40 24.86
C ASP A 91 12.71 -14.95 24.76
N LEU A 92 11.44 -14.74 25.10
CA LEU A 92 10.81 -13.42 25.11
C LEU A 92 11.33 -12.49 26.22
N ARG A 93 12.16 -12.98 27.15
CA ARG A 93 12.84 -12.12 28.13
C ARG A 93 13.95 -11.29 27.47
N SER A 94 14.44 -11.72 26.30
CA SER A 94 15.38 -10.96 25.49
C SER A 94 14.64 -9.85 24.75
N PRO A 95 14.96 -8.55 25.00
CA PRO A 95 14.33 -7.44 24.30
C PRO A 95 14.49 -7.52 22.79
N ALA A 96 15.62 -8.06 22.31
CA ALA A 96 15.89 -8.23 20.89
C ALA A 96 14.95 -9.24 20.20
N VAL A 97 14.46 -10.25 20.92
CA VAL A 97 13.51 -11.24 20.40
C VAL A 97 12.08 -10.75 20.58
N SER A 98 11.73 -10.27 21.79
CA SER A 98 10.39 -9.75 22.08
C SER A 98 10.02 -8.59 21.13
N GLY A 99 10.90 -7.60 20.94
CA GLY A 99 10.63 -6.49 20.03
C GLY A 99 10.40 -6.93 18.59
N ARG A 100 11.16 -7.93 18.10
CA ARG A 100 10.98 -8.48 16.75
C ARG A 100 9.71 -9.29 16.60
N LEU A 101 9.31 -10.03 17.64
CA LEU A 101 8.05 -10.76 17.65
C LEU A 101 6.86 -9.80 17.55
N HIS A 102 6.86 -8.74 18.36
CA HIS A 102 5.84 -7.70 18.31
C HIS A 102 5.79 -7.00 16.96
N ALA A 103 6.95 -6.60 16.43
CA ALA A 103 7.03 -5.99 15.10
C ALA A 103 6.51 -6.92 14.00
N LEU A 104 6.74 -8.23 14.09
CA LEU A 104 6.22 -9.21 13.13
C LEU A 104 4.69 -9.28 13.16
N PHE A 105 4.09 -9.27 14.35
CA PHE A 105 2.64 -9.29 14.52
C PHE A 105 2.01 -7.98 14.02
N ASP A 106 2.55 -6.84 14.46
CA ASP A 106 2.02 -5.51 14.12
C ASP A 106 2.14 -5.26 12.61
N LEU A 107 3.28 -5.58 12.00
CA LEU A 107 3.48 -5.45 10.56
C LEU A 107 2.50 -6.34 9.77
N HIS A 108 2.21 -7.55 10.27
CA HIS A 108 1.25 -8.42 9.59
C HIS A 108 -0.17 -7.84 9.64
N LEU A 109 -0.59 -7.27 10.78
CA LEU A 109 -1.86 -6.58 10.88
C LEU A 109 -1.93 -5.37 9.94
N GLU A 110 -0.90 -4.53 9.94
CA GLU A 110 -0.82 -3.37 9.03
C GLU A 110 -0.88 -3.79 7.56
N ILE A 111 -0.18 -4.87 7.19
CA ILE A 111 -0.23 -5.42 5.83
C ILE A 111 -1.62 -5.96 5.53
N SER A 112 -2.25 -6.72 6.43
CA SER A 112 -3.60 -7.25 6.22
C SER A 112 -4.64 -6.13 6.08
N GLU A 113 -4.57 -5.08 6.90
CA GLU A 113 -5.43 -3.91 6.77
C GLU A 113 -5.20 -3.18 5.44
N ALA A 114 -3.94 -3.02 5.03
CA ALA A 114 -3.59 -2.44 3.75
C ALA A 114 -4.03 -3.31 2.55
N GLU A 115 -3.94 -4.63 2.66
CA GLU A 115 -4.44 -5.59 1.68
C GLU A 115 -5.97 -5.54 1.59
N GLU A 116 -6.68 -5.43 2.72
CA GLU A 116 -8.13 -5.21 2.72
C GLU A 116 -8.53 -3.88 2.08
N LEU A 117 -7.71 -2.83 2.25
CA LEU A 117 -7.89 -1.55 1.56
C LEU A 117 -7.57 -1.63 0.06
N GLN A 118 -6.64 -2.52 -0.34
CA GLN A 118 -6.23 -2.73 -1.72
C GLN A 118 -7.03 -3.82 -2.45
N ASP A 119 -7.81 -4.63 -1.74
CA ASP A 119 -8.65 -5.66 -2.35
C ASP A 119 -9.69 -4.97 -3.25
N PRO A 120 -9.68 -5.23 -4.57
CA PRO A 120 -10.64 -4.63 -5.50
C PRO A 120 -12.09 -4.96 -5.09
N SER A 121 -12.35 -6.13 -4.50
CA SER A 121 -13.67 -6.50 -4.02
C SER A 121 -14.08 -5.68 -2.79
N ALA A 122 -13.22 -5.52 -1.79
CA ALA A 122 -13.50 -4.65 -0.64
C ALA A 122 -13.67 -3.18 -1.04
N ALA A 123 -12.82 -2.67 -1.94
CA ALA A 123 -12.93 -1.32 -2.48
C ALA A 123 -14.24 -1.10 -3.26
N ARG A 124 -14.68 -2.09 -4.06
CA ARG A 124 -15.98 -2.09 -4.74
C ARG A 124 -17.13 -1.98 -3.76
N ARG A 125 -17.13 -2.83 -2.74
CA ARG A 125 -18.18 -2.85 -1.71
C ARG A 125 -18.25 -1.53 -0.97
N ASN A 126 -17.10 -0.95 -0.63
CA ASN A 126 -17.05 0.39 -0.02
C ASN A 126 -17.65 1.47 -0.93
N ARG A 127 -17.37 1.45 -2.24
CA ARG A 127 -18.02 2.36 -3.21
C ARG A 127 -19.53 2.16 -3.27
N MET A 128 -20.00 0.91 -3.32
CA MET A 128 -21.43 0.58 -3.33
C MET A 128 -22.12 1.05 -2.04
N LEU A 129 -21.52 0.82 -0.87
CA LEU A 129 -22.05 1.26 0.42
C LEU A 129 -22.14 2.78 0.51
N ARG A 130 -21.15 3.52 -0.02
CA ARG A 130 -21.23 4.98 -0.12
C ARG A 130 -22.46 5.44 -0.90
N ILE A 131 -22.80 4.78 -2.01
CA ILE A 131 -24.01 5.10 -2.79
C ILE A 131 -25.29 4.70 -2.05
N LEU A 132 -25.33 3.50 -1.47
CA LEU A 132 -26.50 3.00 -0.76
C LEU A 132 -26.84 3.89 0.45
N TYR A 133 -25.85 4.24 1.26
CA TYR A 133 -26.02 5.08 2.46
C TYR A 133 -25.96 6.58 2.21
N HIS A 134 -25.84 7.03 0.96
CA HIS A 134 -25.77 8.45 0.65
C HIS A 134 -27.02 9.20 1.16
N GLY A 135 -26.86 10.19 2.03
CA GLY A 135 -28.00 10.89 2.61
C GLY A 135 -28.94 9.99 3.45
N ALA A 136 -28.43 8.90 4.03
CA ALA A 136 -29.22 7.97 4.84
C ALA A 136 -29.96 8.63 6.02
N VAL A 137 -29.50 9.80 6.47
CA VAL A 137 -30.16 10.64 7.48
C VAL A 137 -31.58 11.05 7.06
N HIS A 138 -31.85 11.18 5.75
CA HIS A 138 -33.16 11.57 5.21
C HIS A 138 -34.00 10.38 4.73
N LEU A 139 -33.46 9.16 4.80
CA LEU A 139 -34.18 7.97 4.35
C LEU A 139 -35.15 7.49 5.45
N PRO A 140 -36.35 7.04 5.07
CA PRO A 140 -37.28 6.45 6.01
C PRO A 140 -36.75 5.10 6.52
N ASP A 141 -37.20 4.69 7.71
CA ASP A 141 -36.65 3.53 8.44
C ASP A 141 -36.82 2.20 7.69
N ASP A 142 -37.88 2.06 6.89
CA ASP A 142 -38.14 0.89 6.03
C ASP A 142 -37.09 0.76 4.91
N VAL A 143 -36.73 1.89 4.30
CA VAL A 143 -35.67 1.97 3.29
C VAL A 143 -34.31 1.65 3.92
N ARG A 144 -34.03 2.21 5.11
CA ARG A 144 -32.77 1.93 5.83
C ARG A 144 -32.62 0.45 6.17
N ARG A 145 -33.67 -0.19 6.68
CA ARG A 145 -33.67 -1.65 6.96
C ARG A 145 -33.44 -2.47 5.69
N THR A 146 -33.95 -2.02 4.55
CA THR A 146 -33.73 -2.69 3.27
C THR A 146 -32.26 -2.57 2.83
N ILE A 147 -31.64 -1.41 3.06
CA ILE A 147 -30.20 -1.18 2.82
C ILE A 147 -29.34 -2.06 3.73
N GLU A 148 -29.62 -2.11 5.03
CA GLU A 148 -28.88 -2.97 5.98
C GLU A 148 -28.95 -4.45 5.58
N ARG A 149 -30.11 -4.92 5.11
CA ARG A 149 -30.27 -6.28 4.58
C ARG A 149 -29.51 -6.51 3.28
N LEU A 150 -29.42 -5.50 2.41
CA LEU A 150 -28.65 -5.55 1.17
C LEU A 150 -27.14 -5.54 1.44
N GLU A 151 -26.67 -4.74 2.41
CA GLU A 151 -25.27 -4.72 2.84
C GLU A 151 -24.82 -6.11 3.30
N GLY A 152 -25.59 -6.78 4.15
CA GLY A 152 -25.27 -8.14 4.58
C GLY A 152 -25.26 -9.18 3.45
N ASN A 153 -25.89 -8.87 2.30
CA ASN A 153 -26.00 -9.77 1.15
C ASN A 153 -25.35 -9.21 -0.12
N LEU A 154 -24.45 -8.24 0.01
CA LEU A 154 -23.78 -7.59 -1.12
C LEU A 154 -23.04 -8.60 -2.04
N PRO A 155 -22.37 -9.65 -1.52
CA PRO A 155 -21.75 -10.66 -2.37
C PRO A 155 -22.75 -11.40 -3.27
N SER A 156 -23.95 -11.71 -2.77
CA SER A 156 -24.99 -12.35 -3.59
C SER A 156 -25.57 -11.41 -4.64
N PHE A 157 -25.62 -10.11 -4.34
CA PHE A 157 -26.00 -9.09 -5.30
C PHE A 157 -24.96 -8.94 -6.41
N GLU A 158 -23.67 -8.97 -6.09
CA GLU A 158 -22.58 -8.96 -7.08
C GLU A 158 -22.71 -10.14 -8.05
N SER A 159 -22.87 -11.37 -7.56
CA SER A 159 -23.04 -12.56 -8.42
C SER A 159 -24.29 -12.50 -9.29
N LEU A 160 -25.37 -11.89 -8.80
CA LEU A 160 -26.58 -11.67 -9.58
C LEU A 160 -26.30 -10.72 -10.75
N VAL A 161 -25.65 -9.59 -10.49
CA VAL A 161 -25.34 -8.59 -11.51
C VAL A 161 -24.40 -9.19 -12.56
N GLU A 162 -23.39 -9.94 -12.12
CA GLU A 162 -22.49 -10.71 -12.98
C GLU A 162 -23.26 -11.65 -13.90
N THR A 163 -24.13 -12.51 -13.35
CA THR A 163 -24.93 -13.47 -14.13
C THR A 163 -25.81 -12.76 -15.17
N VAL A 164 -26.44 -11.63 -14.80
CA VAL A 164 -27.29 -10.86 -15.71
C VAL A 164 -26.47 -10.24 -16.84
N LEU A 165 -25.31 -9.66 -16.54
CA LEU A 165 -24.44 -9.02 -17.53
C LEU A 165 -23.73 -10.02 -18.45
N GLU A 166 -23.30 -11.17 -17.92
CA GLU A 166 -22.77 -12.28 -18.71
C GLU A 166 -23.80 -12.78 -19.73
N SER A 167 -25.06 -12.89 -19.33
CA SER A 167 -26.14 -13.34 -20.22
C SER A 167 -26.47 -12.36 -21.34
N SER A 168 -26.02 -11.12 -21.24
CA SER A 168 -26.40 -10.03 -22.15
C SER A 168 -25.23 -9.37 -22.87
N GLU A 169 -24.10 -10.07 -23.02
CA GLU A 169 -22.89 -9.60 -23.73
C GLU A 169 -22.42 -8.19 -23.29
N GLY A 170 -22.68 -7.81 -22.03
CA GLY A 170 -22.26 -6.53 -21.47
C GLY A 170 -23.18 -5.32 -21.73
N GLU A 171 -24.38 -5.48 -22.29
CA GLU A 171 -25.32 -4.37 -22.39
C GLU A 171 -26.12 -4.14 -21.09
N PHE A 172 -26.10 -2.92 -20.54
CA PHE A 172 -26.90 -2.53 -19.37
C PHE A 172 -28.16 -1.73 -19.76
N SER A 173 -29.00 -2.33 -20.61
CA SER A 173 -30.26 -1.72 -21.05
C SER A 173 -31.35 -1.79 -19.98
N GLU A 174 -32.48 -1.11 -20.25
CA GLU A 174 -33.65 -1.08 -19.35
C GLU A 174 -34.20 -2.49 -19.03
N ALA A 175 -34.04 -3.44 -19.95
CA ALA A 175 -34.44 -4.83 -19.74
C ALA A 175 -33.62 -5.50 -18.62
N GLN A 176 -32.29 -5.39 -18.65
CA GLN A 176 -31.39 -5.93 -17.63
C GLN A 176 -31.61 -5.24 -16.28
N GLN A 177 -31.78 -3.92 -16.30
CA GLN A 177 -32.11 -3.14 -15.10
C GLN A 177 -33.41 -3.65 -14.44
N SER A 178 -34.44 -3.92 -15.26
CA SER A 178 -35.71 -4.50 -14.80
C SER A 178 -35.55 -5.91 -14.23
N LEU A 179 -34.70 -6.76 -14.85
CA LEU A 179 -34.42 -8.11 -14.35
C LEU A 179 -33.77 -8.11 -12.97
N ILE A 180 -32.79 -7.22 -12.75
CA ILE A 180 -32.12 -7.07 -11.45
C ILE A 180 -33.12 -6.67 -10.36
N ILE A 181 -33.95 -5.66 -10.64
CA ILE A 181 -34.98 -5.19 -9.70
C ILE A 181 -36.00 -6.29 -9.41
N ARG A 182 -36.49 -6.98 -10.44
CA ARG A 182 -37.49 -8.05 -10.30
C ARG A 182 -36.95 -9.24 -9.50
N PHE A 183 -35.68 -9.58 -9.68
CA PHE A 183 -35.05 -10.65 -8.90
C PHE A 183 -34.94 -10.26 -7.41
N LEU A 184 -34.53 -9.02 -7.12
CA LEU A 184 -34.48 -8.53 -5.75
C LEU A 184 -35.87 -8.47 -5.10
N GLU A 185 -36.90 -8.04 -5.84
CA GLU A 185 -38.29 -8.12 -5.37
C GLU A 185 -38.72 -9.56 -5.09
N SER A 186 -38.33 -10.52 -5.94
CA SER A 186 -38.63 -11.95 -5.71
C SER A 186 -37.99 -12.52 -4.44
N LYS A 187 -36.85 -11.95 -4.02
CA LYS A 187 -36.17 -12.27 -2.76
C LYS A 187 -36.75 -11.52 -1.55
N GLY A 188 -37.76 -10.68 -1.75
CA GLY A 188 -38.44 -9.93 -0.71
C GLY A 188 -37.77 -8.60 -0.34
N TYR A 189 -36.95 -8.02 -1.23
CA TYR A 189 -36.43 -6.67 -1.07
C TYR A 189 -37.38 -5.65 -1.70
N LEU A 190 -37.71 -4.58 -0.96
CA LEU A 190 -38.55 -3.48 -1.45
C LEU A 190 -37.72 -2.43 -2.18
N VAL A 191 -37.11 -2.82 -3.31
CA VAL A 191 -36.16 -1.97 -4.06
C VAL A 191 -36.80 -1.09 -5.13
N ASN A 192 -38.04 -1.35 -5.52
CA ASN A 192 -38.74 -0.60 -6.57
C ASN A 192 -39.45 0.64 -6.02
N THR A 193 -38.70 1.46 -5.30
CA THR A 193 -39.12 2.77 -4.79
C THR A 193 -38.31 3.86 -5.49
N SER A 194 -38.80 5.10 -5.47
CA SER A 194 -38.09 6.25 -6.05
C SER A 194 -36.70 6.47 -5.43
N GLU A 195 -36.52 6.07 -4.17
CA GLU A 195 -35.28 6.23 -3.42
C GLU A 195 -34.28 5.10 -3.68
N LEU A 196 -34.74 3.84 -3.64
CA LEU A 196 -33.86 2.67 -3.70
C LEU A 196 -33.53 2.24 -5.13
N ARG A 197 -34.50 2.31 -6.05
CA ARG A 197 -34.31 1.86 -7.42
C ARG A 197 -33.09 2.51 -8.08
N PRO A 198 -32.92 3.85 -8.07
CA PRO A 198 -31.76 4.46 -8.71
C PRO A 198 -30.44 4.13 -7.99
N ARG A 199 -30.45 3.94 -6.66
CA ARG A 199 -29.25 3.54 -5.89
C ARG A 199 -28.79 2.12 -6.22
N VAL A 200 -29.73 1.18 -6.26
CA VAL A 200 -29.45 -0.22 -6.59
C VAL A 200 -28.95 -0.35 -8.02
N LEU A 201 -29.56 0.38 -8.96
CA LEU A 201 -29.10 0.39 -10.36
C LEU A 201 -27.72 1.04 -10.52
N ALA A 202 -27.41 2.11 -9.77
CA ALA A 202 -26.07 2.68 -9.74
C ALA A 202 -25.04 1.70 -9.17
N CYS A 203 -25.38 0.95 -8.12
CA CYS A 203 -24.53 -0.09 -7.56
C CYS A 203 -24.29 -1.24 -8.57
N ALA A 204 -25.32 -1.68 -9.29
CA ALA A 204 -25.17 -2.64 -10.38
C ALA A 204 -24.29 -2.10 -11.50
N GLY A 205 -24.40 -0.81 -11.83
CA GLY A 205 -23.52 -0.12 -12.76
C GLY A 205 -22.05 -0.16 -12.33
N ILE A 206 -21.75 0.11 -11.06
CA ILE A 206 -20.37 0.00 -10.52
C ILE A 206 -19.83 -1.41 -10.73
N VAL A 207 -20.59 -2.43 -10.32
CA VAL A 207 -20.18 -3.84 -10.48
C VAL A 207 -19.92 -4.16 -11.95
N GLY A 208 -20.82 -3.76 -12.86
CA GLY A 208 -20.65 -3.99 -14.30
C GLY A 208 -19.45 -3.26 -14.90
N THR A 209 -19.11 -2.06 -14.42
CA THR A 209 -17.92 -1.34 -14.89
C THR A 209 -16.62 -1.98 -14.42
N GLU A 210 -16.60 -2.51 -13.20
CA GLU A 210 -15.42 -3.14 -12.63
C GLU A 210 -15.17 -4.55 -13.18
N LEU A 211 -16.24 -5.26 -13.55
CA LEU A 211 -16.15 -6.53 -14.28
C LEU A 211 -15.80 -6.33 -15.77
N GLY A 212 -15.72 -5.08 -16.26
CA GLY A 212 -15.34 -4.76 -17.63
C GLY A 212 -16.46 -4.89 -18.66
N TYR A 213 -17.69 -5.16 -18.22
CA TYR A 213 -18.87 -5.22 -19.09
C TYR A 213 -19.35 -3.82 -19.51
N LEU A 214 -19.14 -2.81 -18.65
CA LEU A 214 -19.64 -1.45 -18.86
C LEU A 214 -18.52 -0.41 -18.86
N THR A 215 -18.76 0.68 -19.59
CA THR A 215 -17.94 1.89 -19.48
C THR A 215 -18.49 2.80 -18.37
N PRO A 216 -17.65 3.56 -17.64
CA PRO A 216 -18.10 4.45 -16.56
C PRO A 216 -19.20 5.45 -16.95
N ASN A 217 -19.34 5.75 -18.25
CA ASN A 217 -20.37 6.63 -18.80
C ASN A 217 -21.77 5.99 -18.87
N GLN A 218 -21.86 4.66 -18.78
CA GLN A 218 -23.11 3.89 -18.85
C GLN A 218 -23.75 3.64 -17.48
N ILE A 219 -23.11 4.06 -16.39
CA ILE A 219 -23.70 3.98 -15.04
C ILE A 219 -24.94 4.90 -15.01
N PRO A 220 -26.15 4.38 -14.69
CA PRO A 220 -27.32 5.23 -14.53
C PRO A 220 -27.06 6.26 -13.44
N ARG A 221 -27.12 7.54 -13.82
CA ARG A 221 -26.97 8.64 -12.88
C ARG A 221 -28.18 8.64 -11.95
N LEU A 222 -27.94 8.85 -10.66
CA LEU A 222 -29.00 9.13 -9.69
C LEU A 222 -29.79 10.35 -10.19
N ALA A 223 -31.12 10.29 -10.13
CA ALA A 223 -31.97 11.37 -10.64
C ALA A 223 -31.63 12.71 -9.95
N PRO A 224 -31.74 13.88 -10.64
CA PRO A 224 -31.34 15.20 -10.12
C PRO A 224 -32.12 15.75 -8.91
N GLY A 225 -32.84 14.91 -8.16
CA GLY A 225 -33.53 15.26 -6.91
C GLY A 225 -32.99 14.51 -5.69
N ILE A 226 -32.12 13.51 -5.89
CA ILE A 226 -31.31 12.91 -4.84
C ILE A 226 -30.03 13.75 -4.84
N LEU A 227 -29.79 14.55 -3.80
CA LEU A 227 -28.67 15.51 -3.70
C LEU A 227 -27.30 14.82 -3.84
N VAL A 228 -26.89 14.51 -5.06
CA VAL A 228 -25.53 14.13 -5.42
C VAL A 228 -24.90 15.40 -5.97
N SER A 229 -23.87 15.95 -5.31
CA SER A 229 -23.04 16.93 -6.01
C SER A 229 -22.26 16.17 -7.09
N ASP A 230 -22.26 16.68 -8.31
CA ASP A 230 -21.55 16.09 -9.46
C ASP A 230 -20.08 15.74 -9.12
N GLU A 231 -19.49 16.47 -8.18
CA GLU A 231 -18.15 16.25 -7.61
C GLU A 231 -17.93 14.84 -7.03
N HIS A 232 -18.96 14.19 -6.46
CA HIS A 232 -18.80 12.85 -5.86
C HIS A 232 -18.78 11.75 -6.91
N VAL A 233 -19.53 11.91 -8.00
CA VAL A 233 -19.48 10.98 -9.15
C VAL A 233 -18.13 11.16 -9.84
N ASP A 234 -17.67 12.39 -10.01
CA ASP A 234 -16.34 12.68 -10.55
C ASP A 234 -15.22 12.16 -9.65
N ALA A 235 -15.38 12.18 -8.32
CA ALA A 235 -14.45 11.57 -7.39
C ALA A 235 -14.41 10.03 -7.52
N ILE A 236 -15.56 9.38 -7.68
CA ILE A 236 -15.62 7.92 -7.91
C ILE A 236 -15.03 7.57 -9.28
N VAL A 237 -15.31 8.36 -10.32
CA VAL A 237 -14.72 8.20 -11.66
C VAL A 237 -13.21 8.45 -11.62
N ALA A 238 -12.73 9.40 -10.82
CA ALA A 238 -11.31 9.65 -10.60
C ALA A 238 -10.63 8.50 -9.85
N GLU A 239 -11.27 7.96 -8.80
CA GLU A 239 -10.80 6.78 -8.06
C GLU A 239 -10.75 5.53 -8.96
N LEU A 240 -11.77 5.30 -9.79
CA LEU A 240 -11.80 4.22 -10.77
C LEU A 240 -10.72 4.41 -11.85
N LYS A 241 -10.51 5.65 -12.33
CA LYS A 241 -9.42 5.97 -13.25
C LYS A 241 -8.05 5.76 -12.61
N SER A 242 -7.86 6.10 -11.33
CA SER A 242 -6.60 5.87 -10.63
C SER A 242 -6.33 4.38 -10.39
N LEU A 243 -7.36 3.61 -10.01
CA LEU A 243 -7.25 2.15 -9.89
C LEU A 243 -6.95 1.54 -11.26
N ALA A 244 -7.68 1.91 -12.31
CA ALA A 244 -7.40 1.46 -13.67
C ALA A 244 -5.99 1.85 -14.15
N ALA A 245 -5.46 3.01 -13.75
CA ALA A 245 -4.09 3.42 -14.05
C ALA A 245 -3.03 2.61 -13.26
N THR A 246 -3.38 2.13 -12.08
CA THR A 246 -2.52 1.27 -11.24
C THR A 246 -2.42 -0.15 -11.83
N PHE A 247 -3.49 -0.62 -12.47
CA PHE A 247 -3.57 -1.94 -13.11
C PHE A 247 -3.29 -1.95 -14.62
N LYS A 248 -3.27 -0.79 -15.29
CA LYS A 248 -2.68 -0.70 -16.63
C LYS A 248 -1.18 -1.04 -16.49
N PRO A 249 -0.65 -2.09 -17.13
CA PRO A 249 0.79 -2.12 -17.36
C PRO A 249 1.13 -0.79 -18.03
N LYS A 250 2.25 -0.15 -17.64
CA LYS A 250 2.77 1.02 -18.36
C LYS A 250 2.79 0.65 -19.84
N GLN A 251 1.76 1.07 -20.57
CA GLN A 251 1.84 1.23 -21.99
C GLN A 251 2.86 2.34 -22.09
N VAL A 252 4.08 1.95 -22.41
CA VAL A 252 5.02 2.85 -23.05
C VAL A 252 4.21 3.38 -24.21
N GLU A 253 3.73 4.61 -24.08
CA GLU A 253 3.35 5.37 -25.25
C GLU A 253 4.59 5.32 -26.12
N GLU A 254 4.52 4.56 -27.21
CA GLU A 254 5.41 4.77 -28.33
C GLU A 254 5.06 6.17 -28.83
N GLU A 255 5.64 7.18 -28.16
CA GLU A 255 5.86 8.48 -28.76
C GLU A 255 6.62 8.18 -30.06
N GLU A 256 6.00 8.51 -31.19
CA GLU A 256 6.72 8.51 -32.47
C GLU A 256 8.04 9.25 -32.25
N PRO A 257 9.21 8.65 -32.53
CA PRO A 257 10.46 9.28 -32.21
C PRO A 257 10.65 10.50 -33.10
N GLU A 258 10.31 11.68 -32.57
CA GLU A 258 10.83 12.93 -33.09
C GLU A 258 12.36 12.83 -33.08
N MET A 259 12.96 13.13 -34.22
CA MET A 259 14.39 13.03 -34.53
C MET A 259 15.29 13.65 -33.45
N GLN A 260 15.69 12.85 -32.46
CA GLN A 260 16.76 13.18 -31.50
C GLN A 260 17.79 12.03 -31.35
N LEU A 261 17.91 11.17 -32.37
CA LEU A 261 18.88 10.07 -32.39
C LEU A 261 20.26 10.45 -32.94
N ALA A 262 20.44 11.65 -33.49
CA ALA A 262 21.72 12.02 -34.12
C ALA A 262 22.77 12.57 -33.13
N GLU A 263 22.36 13.28 -32.07
CA GLU A 263 23.30 13.97 -31.17
C GLU A 263 23.84 13.06 -30.07
N SER A 264 23.01 12.14 -29.54
CA SER A 264 23.41 11.20 -28.47
C SER A 264 24.36 10.09 -28.95
N VAL A 265 24.28 9.70 -30.22
CA VAL A 265 25.17 8.69 -30.82
C VAL A 265 26.55 9.26 -31.13
N ALA A 266 26.64 10.53 -31.52
CA ALA A 266 27.92 11.22 -31.73
C ALA A 266 28.71 11.34 -30.42
N ASP A 267 28.04 11.76 -29.36
CA ASP A 267 28.65 11.96 -28.04
C ASP A 267 29.10 10.65 -27.37
N ALA A 268 28.37 9.54 -27.62
CA ALA A 268 28.77 8.21 -27.20
C ALA A 268 29.97 7.67 -28.02
N SER A 269 30.02 7.94 -29.32
CA SER A 269 31.13 7.53 -30.20
C SER A 269 32.44 8.25 -29.84
N ASP A 270 32.40 9.54 -29.53
CA ASP A 270 33.59 10.31 -29.14
C ASP A 270 34.15 9.85 -27.78
N ARG A 271 33.29 9.46 -26.84
CA ARG A 271 33.72 8.86 -25.56
C ARG A 271 34.35 7.49 -25.75
N VAL A 272 33.81 6.65 -26.64
CA VAL A 272 34.38 5.33 -26.95
C VAL A 272 35.74 5.46 -27.67
N GLY A 273 35.89 6.43 -28.58
CA GLY A 273 37.16 6.74 -29.23
C GLY A 273 38.24 7.20 -28.24
N GLY A 274 37.87 8.05 -27.28
CA GLY A 274 38.75 8.51 -26.21
C GLY A 274 39.25 7.38 -25.29
N VAL A 275 38.34 6.46 -24.90
CA VAL A 275 38.68 5.29 -24.08
C VAL A 275 39.59 4.32 -24.83
N ARG A 276 39.33 4.07 -26.12
CA ARG A 276 40.17 3.19 -26.94
C ARG A 276 41.60 3.73 -27.10
N GLY A 277 41.75 5.03 -27.32
CA GLY A 277 43.07 5.68 -27.38
C GLY A 277 43.82 5.76 -26.05
N GLN A 278 43.14 5.57 -24.91
CA GLN A 278 43.81 5.38 -23.61
C GLN A 278 44.30 3.93 -23.45
N ILE A 279 43.52 2.95 -23.88
CA ILE A 279 43.91 1.53 -23.85
C ILE A 279 45.13 1.27 -24.74
N ASP A 280 45.15 1.81 -25.96
CA ASP A 280 46.30 1.64 -26.87
C ASP A 280 47.58 2.30 -26.31
N ARG A 281 47.44 3.40 -25.57
CA ARG A 281 48.57 4.04 -24.87
C ARG A 281 49.09 3.19 -23.70
N VAL A 282 48.20 2.51 -22.98
CA VAL A 282 48.58 1.57 -21.92
C VAL A 282 49.28 0.35 -22.51
N ASP A 283 48.81 -0.20 -23.62
CA ASP A 283 49.46 -1.33 -24.31
C ASP A 283 50.83 -0.95 -24.90
N ALA A 284 51.00 0.28 -25.40
CA ALA A 284 52.29 0.81 -25.83
C ALA A 284 53.29 0.97 -24.66
N LEU A 285 52.82 1.28 -23.45
CA LEU A 285 53.66 1.34 -22.25
C LEU A 285 54.01 -0.06 -21.73
N LEU A 286 53.05 -0.98 -21.73
CA LEU A 286 53.27 -2.39 -21.33
C LEU A 286 54.24 -3.11 -22.27
N SER A 287 54.17 -2.84 -23.58
CA SER A 287 55.11 -3.40 -24.55
C SER A 287 56.53 -2.82 -24.38
N ARG A 288 56.67 -1.54 -24.03
CA ARG A 288 57.98 -0.95 -23.69
C ARG A 288 58.56 -1.51 -22.40
N LEU A 289 57.75 -1.74 -21.38
CA LEU A 289 58.17 -2.39 -20.12
C LEU A 289 58.64 -3.84 -20.37
N ARG A 290 57.91 -4.61 -21.18
CA ARG A 290 58.32 -5.98 -21.55
C ARG A 290 59.62 -6.05 -22.35
N LEU A 291 59.97 -5.01 -23.10
CA LEU A 291 61.25 -4.92 -23.80
C LEU A 291 62.42 -4.56 -22.87
N GLN A 292 62.13 -3.94 -21.72
CA GLN A 292 63.13 -3.58 -20.70
C GLN A 292 63.49 -4.75 -19.78
N ASP A 293 62.59 -5.71 -19.60
CA ASP A 293 62.83 -6.95 -18.82
C ASP A 293 63.58 -8.04 -19.62
N GLY A 294 64.01 -7.74 -20.85
CA GLY A 294 64.69 -8.65 -21.78
C GLY A 294 66.14 -8.30 -22.12
N GLN A 295 66.77 -7.37 -21.38
CA GLN A 295 68.23 -7.13 -21.42
C GLN A 295 68.88 -7.41 -20.06
#